data_AF-A0AA42ZCK0-F1
#
_entry.id   AF-A0AA42ZCK0-F1
#
_cell.length_a   1.000
_cell.length_b   1.000
_cell.length_c   1.000
_cell.angle_alpha   90.00
_cell.angle_beta   90.00
_cell.angle_gamma   90.00
#
_symmetry.space_group_name_H-M   'P 1'
#
loop_
_entity.id
_entity.type
_entity.pdbx_description
1 polymer ?
#
loop_
_entity_poly.entity_id
_entity_poly.type
_entity_poly.pdbx_seq_one_letter_code
_entity_poly.pdbx_strand_id
1 'polypeptide(L)'
;MGELFLIYTAKVSGILILFYGIYQIFLTKETFYYHNRQFLLGGIIASFVLPLVQIPTYIEVSPVTIDVAGLSTAAAGEMSGMASFDFLQILVLCYLIGLTYFLGQFIGQLINLYSEFSAGTKSKENGLTYVQLADGKKPFSFFKLIFYTPRGYTSQELRTILLHEETHCRQWHSLDVLLGRLVAILLWFNPVSWLYQQSISQNLEFLADEAASSEHALKS
;
A
#
# COMPACT_ATOMS: atom_id res chain seq x y z
N MET A 1 -12.17 11.46 -19.50
CA MET A 1 -11.62 10.23 -18.84
C MET A 1 -10.52 10.56 -17.84
N GLY A 2 -9.45 11.29 -18.21
CA GLY A 2 -8.37 11.64 -17.28
C GLY A 2 -8.83 12.45 -16.06
N GLU A 3 -9.76 13.38 -16.24
CA GLU A 3 -10.28 14.22 -15.15
C GLU A 3 -10.93 13.40 -14.04
N LEU A 4 -11.86 12.51 -14.42
CA LEU A 4 -12.53 11.60 -13.49
C LEU A 4 -11.53 10.70 -12.75
N PHE A 5 -10.50 10.23 -13.45
CA PHE A 5 -9.43 9.42 -12.86
C PHE A 5 -8.64 10.20 -11.79
N LEU A 6 -8.27 11.45 -12.08
CA LEU A 6 -7.54 12.31 -11.14
C LEU A 6 -8.41 12.69 -9.93
N ILE A 7 -9.67 13.05 -10.15
CA ILE A 7 -10.63 13.34 -9.08
C ILE A 7 -10.81 12.12 -8.18
N TYR A 8 -10.98 10.94 -8.76
CA TYR A 8 -11.10 9.69 -8.01
C TYR A 8 -9.85 9.44 -7.16
N THR A 9 -8.66 9.52 -7.77
CA THR A 9 -7.38 9.30 -7.08
C THR A 9 -7.16 10.32 -5.95
N ALA A 10 -7.58 11.58 -6.15
CA ALA A 10 -7.55 12.61 -5.12
C ALA A 10 -8.52 12.31 -3.95
N LYS A 11 -9.73 11.80 -4.23
CA LYS A 11 -10.68 11.36 -3.21
C LYS A 11 -10.11 10.20 -2.39
N VAL A 12 -9.56 9.17 -3.04
CA VAL A 12 -8.90 8.04 -2.36
C VAL A 12 -7.77 8.54 -1.46
N SER A 13 -6.92 9.42 -1.99
CA SER A 13 -5.82 10.05 -1.25
C SER A 13 -6.31 10.81 -0.01
N GLY A 14 -7.34 11.64 -0.15
CA GLY A 14 -7.92 12.41 0.96
C GLY A 14 -8.50 11.53 2.07
N ILE A 15 -9.20 10.45 1.70
CA ILE A 15 -9.75 9.50 2.68
C ILE A 15 -8.63 8.72 3.37
N LEU A 16 -7.59 8.32 2.65
CA LEU A 16 -6.44 7.64 3.25
C LEU A 16 -5.74 8.56 4.28
N ILE A 17 -5.58 9.84 3.95
CA ILE A 17 -5.02 10.85 4.87
C ILE A 17 -5.90 10.99 6.12
N LEU A 18 -7.23 11.01 5.96
CA LEU A 18 -8.16 11.07 7.08
C LEU A 18 -8.01 9.87 8.02
N PHE A 19 -8.03 8.65 7.47
CA PHE A 19 -7.80 7.44 8.26
C PHE A 19 -6.44 7.46 8.95
N TYR A 20 -5.40 7.90 8.26
CA TYR A 20 -4.07 8.03 8.85
C TYR A 20 -4.04 9.02 10.02
N GLY A 21 -4.71 10.16 9.89
CA GLY A 21 -4.81 11.15 10.95
C GLY A 21 -5.50 10.60 12.20
N ILE A 22 -6.60 9.84 12.01
CA ILE A 22 -7.30 9.16 13.11
C ILE A 22 -6.37 8.13 13.77
N TYR A 23 -5.68 7.32 12.97
CA TYR A 23 -4.70 6.37 13.49
C TYR A 23 -3.62 7.06 14.34
N GLN A 24 -3.06 8.17 13.83
CA GLN A 24 -1.99 8.89 14.52
C GLN A 24 -2.42 9.52 15.84
N ILE A 25 -3.63 10.09 15.89
CA ILE A 25 -4.11 10.80 17.08
C ILE A 25 -4.56 9.82 18.16
N PHE A 26 -5.21 8.72 17.77
CA PHE A 26 -5.93 7.86 18.72
C PHE A 26 -5.31 6.47 18.91
N LEU A 27 -4.66 5.89 17.89
CA LEU A 27 -4.30 4.45 17.89
C LEU A 27 -2.79 4.21 18.04
N THR A 28 -1.92 5.14 17.64
CA THR A 28 -0.45 4.94 17.70
C THR A 28 0.08 4.66 19.11
N LYS A 29 -0.60 5.16 20.15
CA LYS A 29 -0.17 5.01 21.56
C LYS A 29 -0.78 3.80 22.26
N GLU A 30 -1.72 3.12 21.62
CA GLU A 30 -2.42 1.98 22.19
C GLU A 30 -1.63 0.69 21.92
N THR A 31 -1.52 -0.19 22.93
CA THR A 31 -0.85 -1.50 22.77
C THR A 31 -1.75 -2.56 22.14
N PHE A 32 -2.92 -2.18 21.62
CA PHE A 32 -3.87 -3.07 20.96
C PHE A 32 -3.53 -3.27 19.48
N TYR A 33 -2.35 -3.83 19.19
CA TYR A 33 -1.80 -3.95 17.84
C TYR A 33 -2.70 -4.73 16.85
N TYR A 34 -3.49 -5.68 17.35
CA TYR A 34 -4.46 -6.41 16.54
C TYR A 34 -5.56 -5.48 15.97
N HIS A 35 -6.13 -4.60 16.80
CA HIS A 35 -7.15 -3.65 16.37
C HIS A 35 -6.56 -2.57 15.46
N ASN A 36 -5.33 -2.15 15.74
CA ASN A 36 -4.58 -1.24 14.88
C ASN A 36 -4.38 -1.82 13.47
N ARG A 37 -4.04 -3.12 13.35
CA ARG A 37 -3.95 -3.82 12.06
C ARG A 37 -5.29 -3.76 11.32
N GLN A 38 -6.39 -4.10 11.99
CA GLN A 38 -7.72 -4.08 11.38
C GLN A 38 -8.13 -2.68 10.91
N PHE A 39 -7.85 -1.66 11.73
CA PHE A 39 -8.13 -0.27 11.39
C PHE A 39 -7.32 0.19 10.18
N LEU A 40 -6.02 -0.12 10.14
CA LEU A 40 -5.14 0.26 9.04
C LEU A 40 -5.55 -0.42 7.72
N LEU A 41 -5.84 -1.72 7.74
CA LEU A 41 -6.30 -2.45 6.55
C LEU A 41 -7.71 -2.00 6.12
N GLY A 42 -8.60 -1.78 7.08
CA GLY A 42 -9.93 -1.23 6.84
C GLY A 42 -9.89 0.16 6.22
N GLY A 43 -8.97 1.02 6.65
CA GLY A 43 -8.76 2.36 6.09
C GLY A 43 -8.30 2.32 4.63
N ILE A 44 -7.45 1.36 4.26
CA ILE A 44 -7.12 1.11 2.84
C ILE A 44 -8.40 0.77 2.09
N ILE A 45 -9.15 -0.25 2.50
CA ILE A 45 -10.37 -0.67 1.79
C ILE A 45 -11.37 0.48 1.67
N ALA A 46 -11.64 1.18 2.78
CA ALA A 46 -12.55 2.32 2.81
C ALA A 46 -12.11 3.45 1.88
N SER A 47 -10.81 3.74 1.78
CA SER A 47 -10.30 4.78 0.89
C SER A 47 -10.62 4.53 -0.59
N PHE A 48 -10.65 3.27 -1.03
CA PHE A 48 -11.01 2.91 -2.40
C PHE A 48 -12.52 2.71 -2.58
N VAL A 49 -13.23 2.19 -1.58
CA VAL A 49 -14.66 1.88 -1.69
C VAL A 49 -15.54 3.13 -1.54
N LEU A 50 -15.25 4.01 -0.58
CA LEU A 50 -16.10 5.17 -0.31
C LEU A 50 -16.25 6.13 -1.50
N PRO A 51 -15.20 6.45 -2.29
CA PRO A 51 -15.35 7.30 -3.47
C PRO A 51 -16.22 6.71 -4.59
N LEU A 52 -16.44 5.39 -4.61
CA LEU A 52 -17.31 4.71 -5.58
C LEU A 52 -18.80 4.89 -5.27
N VAL A 53 -19.14 5.23 -4.03
CA VAL A 53 -20.52 5.47 -3.61
C VAL A 53 -20.95 6.84 -4.14
N GLN A 54 -21.74 6.85 -5.21
CA GLN A 54 -22.30 8.08 -5.77
C GLN A 54 -23.43 8.60 -4.88
N ILE A 55 -23.23 9.78 -4.28
CA ILE A 55 -24.30 10.51 -3.60
C ILE A 55 -25.05 11.31 -4.67
N PRO A 56 -26.37 11.09 -4.87
CA PRO A 56 -27.12 11.86 -5.86
C PRO A 56 -27.18 13.33 -5.45
N THR A 57 -26.66 14.21 -6.31
CA THR A 57 -26.80 15.65 -6.19
C THR A 57 -28.10 16.09 -6.87
N TYR A 58 -29.01 16.70 -6.12
CA TYR A 58 -30.20 17.34 -6.68
C TYR A 58 -29.80 18.64 -7.35
N ILE A 59 -30.09 18.79 -8.64
CA ILE A 59 -29.90 20.04 -9.38
C ILE A 59 -31.25 20.75 -9.40
N GLU A 60 -31.33 21.95 -8.81
CA GLU A 60 -32.49 22.82 -9.01
C GLU A 60 -32.47 23.34 -10.45
N VAL A 61 -33.44 22.90 -11.26
CA VAL A 61 -33.60 23.38 -12.63
C VAL A 61 -34.35 24.70 -12.58
N SER A 62 -33.64 25.82 -12.72
CA SER A 62 -34.29 27.12 -12.95
C SER A 62 -34.80 27.18 -14.40
N PRO A 63 -36.05 27.63 -14.65
CA PRO A 63 -36.59 27.72 -16.00
C PRO A 63 -35.79 28.71 -16.85
N VAL A 64 -35.33 28.26 -18.02
CA VAL A 64 -34.69 29.10 -19.03
C VAL A 64 -35.76 29.95 -19.71
N THR A 65 -35.67 31.28 -19.60
CA THR A 65 -36.40 32.21 -20.46
C THR A 65 -35.67 32.32 -21.79
N ILE A 66 -36.28 31.85 -22.88
CA ILE A 66 -35.72 31.99 -24.22
C ILE A 66 -36.12 33.37 -24.75
N ASP A 67 -35.15 34.26 -24.94
CA ASP A 67 -35.31 35.52 -25.67
C ASP A 67 -35.01 35.27 -27.16
N VAL A 68 -36.03 35.34 -28.01
CA VAL A 68 -35.94 35.09 -29.46
C VAL A 68 -35.72 36.42 -30.20
N ALA A 69 -34.71 37.18 -29.80
CA ALA A 69 -34.33 38.43 -30.44
C ALA A 69 -32.85 38.40 -30.82
N GLY A 70 -32.53 37.73 -31.93
CA GLY A 70 -31.18 37.78 -32.51
C GLY A 70 -30.75 36.54 -33.28
N LEU A 71 -31.52 36.13 -34.31
CA LEU A 71 -30.97 35.25 -35.34
C LEU A 71 -29.95 36.04 -36.16
N SER A 72 -28.68 35.95 -35.78
CA SER A 72 -27.56 36.37 -36.63
C SER A 72 -26.76 35.12 -36.97
N THR A 73 -26.92 34.63 -38.20
CA THR A 73 -26.10 33.56 -38.77
C THR A 73 -24.72 34.12 -39.08
N ALA A 74 -23.80 33.99 -38.13
CA ALA A 74 -22.37 34.12 -38.39
C ALA A 74 -21.78 32.72 -38.62
N ALA A 75 -21.77 32.28 -39.88
CA ALA A 75 -20.85 31.24 -40.31
C ALA A 75 -19.49 31.91 -40.58
N ALA A 76 -18.53 31.73 -39.67
CA ALA A 76 -17.14 32.10 -39.91
C ALA A 76 -16.18 31.28 -39.04
N GLY A 77 -15.57 30.27 -39.66
CA GLY A 77 -14.20 29.83 -39.39
C GLY A 77 -13.99 28.92 -38.19
N GLU A 78 -13.99 27.61 -38.40
CA GLU A 78 -13.11 26.73 -37.63
C GLU A 78 -11.66 27.09 -37.96
N MET A 79 -11.12 28.06 -37.23
CA MET A 79 -9.68 28.19 -37.10
C MET A 79 -9.23 26.95 -36.32
N SER A 80 -8.55 26.03 -37.00
CA SER A 80 -7.71 25.00 -36.41
C SER A 80 -6.62 25.67 -35.56
N GLY A 81 -7.01 26.11 -34.36
CA GLY A 81 -6.12 26.69 -33.36
C GLY A 81 -5.28 25.57 -32.76
N MET A 82 -4.01 25.55 -33.18
CA MET A 82 -2.83 25.07 -32.45
C MET A 82 -3.15 24.16 -31.25
N ALA A 83 -2.85 22.86 -31.37
CA ALA A 83 -3.03 21.84 -30.34
C ALA A 83 -2.94 22.45 -28.93
N SER A 84 -4.08 22.70 -28.31
CA SER A 84 -4.14 23.26 -26.97
C SER A 84 -3.36 22.31 -26.07
N PHE A 85 -2.29 22.80 -25.45
CA PHE A 85 -1.54 22.07 -24.46
C PHE A 85 -2.51 21.63 -23.36
N ASP A 86 -2.96 20.38 -23.41
CA ASP A 86 -3.90 19.84 -22.45
C ASP A 86 -3.13 19.49 -21.19
N PHE A 87 -3.05 20.46 -20.28
CA PHE A 87 -2.39 20.33 -18.97
C PHE A 87 -2.83 19.04 -18.24
N LEU A 88 -4.08 18.61 -18.44
CA LEU A 88 -4.62 17.39 -17.85
C LEU A 88 -3.91 16.15 -18.41
N GLN A 89 -3.68 16.10 -19.72
CA GLN A 89 -2.93 15.00 -20.34
C GLN A 89 -1.50 14.93 -19.81
N ILE A 90 -0.84 16.07 -19.60
CA ILE A 90 0.50 16.11 -19.00
C ILE A 90 0.45 15.55 -17.58
N LEU A 91 -0.54 15.95 -16.78
CA LEU A 91 -0.67 15.49 -15.39
C LEU A 91 -0.91 13.97 -15.32
N VAL A 92 -1.76 13.42 -16.19
CA VAL A 92 -1.99 11.98 -16.32
C VAL A 92 -0.72 11.26 -16.77
N LEU A 93 0.01 11.81 -17.74
CA LEU A 93 1.27 11.24 -18.20
C LEU A 93 2.33 11.22 -17.08
N CYS A 94 2.50 12.33 -16.35
CA CYS A 94 3.37 12.40 -15.17
C CYS A 94 3.00 11.35 -14.12
N TYR A 95 1.69 11.19 -13.84
CA TYR A 95 1.20 10.17 -12.93
C TYR A 95 1.59 8.76 -13.39
N LEU A 96 1.37 8.43 -14.67
CA LEU A 96 1.69 7.12 -15.23
C LEU A 96 3.19 6.81 -15.24
N ILE A 97 4.03 7.82 -15.51
CA ILE A 97 5.50 7.68 -15.44
C ILE A 97 5.93 7.32 -14.03
N GLY A 98 5.46 8.07 -13.02
CA GLY A 98 5.76 7.78 -11.63
C GLY A 98 5.27 6.39 -11.20
N LEU A 99 4.03 6.05 -11.55
CA LEU A 99 3.46 4.73 -11.27
C LEU A 99 4.31 3.61 -11.86
N THR A 100 4.69 3.72 -13.13
CA THR A 100 5.50 2.72 -13.83
C THR A 100 6.89 2.59 -13.19
N TYR A 101 7.51 3.70 -12.83
CA TYR A 101 8.81 3.72 -12.17
C TYR A 101 8.78 2.98 -10.82
N PHE A 102 7.83 3.32 -9.94
CA PHE A 102 7.73 2.70 -8.62
C PHE A 102 7.29 1.23 -8.70
N LEU A 103 6.40 0.90 -9.64
CA LEU A 103 6.00 -0.48 -9.89
C LEU A 103 7.17 -1.32 -10.41
N GLY A 104 7.98 -0.77 -11.32
CA GLY A 104 9.19 -1.42 -11.82
C GLY A 104 10.20 -1.71 -10.71
N GLN A 105 10.44 -0.75 -9.82
CA GLN A 105 11.28 -0.98 -8.63
C GLN A 105 10.71 -2.09 -7.74
N PHE A 106 9.40 -2.08 -7.49
CA PHE A 106 8.75 -3.09 -6.66
C PHE A 106 8.85 -4.49 -7.26
N ILE A 107 8.64 -4.63 -8.58
CA ILE A 107 8.85 -5.89 -9.30
C ILE A 107 10.31 -6.34 -9.18
N GLY A 108 11.27 -5.42 -9.32
CA GLY A 108 12.70 -5.72 -9.12
C GLY A 108 13.00 -6.28 -7.73
N GLN A 109 12.38 -5.75 -6.67
CA GLN A 109 12.51 -6.27 -5.31
C GLN A 109 11.96 -7.70 -5.18
N LEU A 110 10.81 -7.99 -5.80
CA LEU A 110 10.23 -9.34 -5.82
C LEU A 110 11.10 -10.34 -6.60
N ILE A 111 11.70 -9.90 -7.71
CA ILE A 111 12.64 -10.72 -8.49
C ILE A 111 13.88 -11.04 -7.66
N ASN A 112 14.45 -10.05 -6.96
CA ASN A 112 15.60 -10.26 -6.08
C ASN A 112 15.27 -11.28 -4.98
N LEU A 113 14.10 -11.15 -4.34
CA LEU A 113 13.62 -12.11 -3.36
C LEU A 113 13.51 -13.53 -3.94
N TYR A 114 12.98 -13.66 -5.16
CA TYR A 114 12.88 -14.95 -5.83
C TYR A 114 14.26 -15.54 -6.16
N SER A 115 15.22 -14.70 -6.55
CA SER A 115 16.61 -15.09 -6.77
C SER A 115 17.23 -15.67 -5.49
N GLU A 116 17.02 -15.02 -4.35
CA GLU A 116 17.47 -15.52 -3.04
C GLU A 116 16.82 -16.86 -2.68
N PHE A 117 15.52 -17.00 -2.92
CA PHE A 117 14.82 -18.27 -2.76
C PHE A 117 15.38 -19.38 -3.65
N SER A 118 15.76 -19.07 -4.89
CA SER A 118 16.30 -20.06 -5.82
C SER A 118 17.70 -20.53 -5.44
N ALA A 119 18.52 -19.65 -4.84
CA ALA A 119 19.91 -19.95 -4.49
C ALA A 119 20.08 -20.65 -3.14
N GLY A 120 19.16 -20.47 -2.20
CA GLY A 120 19.27 -21.01 -0.84
C GLY A 120 19.01 -22.52 -0.74
N THR A 121 19.62 -23.15 0.27
CA THR A 121 19.31 -24.54 0.64
C THR A 121 17.98 -24.60 1.39
N LYS A 122 17.10 -25.52 0.99
CA LYS A 122 15.70 -25.55 1.42
C LYS A 122 15.45 -26.73 2.36
N SER A 123 14.81 -26.46 3.48
CA SER A 123 14.21 -27.45 4.36
C SER A 123 12.74 -27.12 4.59
N LYS A 124 11.89 -28.14 4.78
CA LYS A 124 10.48 -27.95 5.10
C LYS A 124 10.18 -28.52 6.48
N GLU A 125 9.54 -27.72 7.31
CA GLU A 125 9.13 -28.09 8.65
C GLU A 125 7.81 -27.38 9.00
N ASN A 126 6.86 -28.09 9.60
CA ASN A 126 5.57 -27.53 10.06
C ASN A 126 4.78 -26.72 9.00
N GLY A 127 4.91 -27.07 7.72
CA GLY A 127 4.25 -26.36 6.62
C GLY A 127 4.91 -25.04 6.21
N LEU A 128 6.06 -24.70 6.80
CA LEU A 128 6.93 -23.58 6.46
C LEU A 128 8.18 -24.10 5.72
N THR A 129 8.75 -23.24 4.87
CA THR A 129 9.99 -23.53 4.14
C THR A 129 11.12 -22.65 4.66
N TYR A 130 12.11 -23.28 5.26
CA TYR A 130 13.31 -22.62 5.76
C TYR A 130 14.35 -22.59 4.64
N VAL A 131 14.85 -21.40 4.35
CA VAL A 131 15.82 -21.12 3.30
C VAL A 131 17.09 -20.61 3.95
N GLN A 132 18.14 -21.42 3.94
CA GLN A 132 19.42 -21.03 4.48
C GLN A 132 20.15 -20.14 3.47
N LEU A 133 20.51 -18.93 3.91
CA LEU A 133 21.25 -17.94 3.12
C LEU A 133 22.75 -18.00 3.40
N ALA A 134 23.54 -17.44 2.48
CA ALA A 134 24.96 -17.16 2.70
C ALA A 134 25.14 -16.14 3.85
N ASP A 135 26.31 -16.20 4.51
CA ASP A 135 26.57 -15.44 5.73
C ASP A 135 26.42 -13.91 5.55
N GLY A 136 25.95 -13.24 6.60
CA GLY A 136 25.91 -11.77 6.71
C GLY A 136 24.57 -11.10 6.38
N LYS A 137 23.52 -11.86 6.06
CA LYS A 137 22.17 -11.32 5.88
C LYS A 137 21.34 -11.47 7.16
N LYS A 138 20.55 -10.44 7.48
CA LYS A 138 19.58 -10.52 8.57
C LYS A 138 18.49 -11.53 8.21
N PRO A 139 17.99 -12.33 9.17
CA PRO A 139 16.81 -13.14 8.96
C PRO A 139 15.61 -12.29 8.57
N PHE A 140 14.74 -12.85 7.73
CA PHE A 140 13.47 -12.26 7.34
C PHE A 140 12.54 -13.34 6.81
N SER A 141 11.25 -13.03 6.72
CA SER A 141 10.23 -13.96 6.24
C SER A 141 9.38 -13.35 5.13
N PHE A 142 8.88 -14.22 4.25
CA PHE A 142 7.97 -13.84 3.18
C PHE A 142 6.99 -14.98 2.86
N PHE A 143 5.70 -14.71 3.03
CA PHE A 143 4.61 -15.71 3.00
C PHE A 143 4.91 -16.91 3.91
N LYS A 144 5.26 -18.06 3.35
CA LYS A 144 5.59 -19.28 4.09
C LYS A 144 7.08 -19.63 4.02
N LEU A 145 7.90 -18.64 3.65
CA LEU A 145 9.34 -18.76 3.51
C LEU A 145 10.02 -18.04 4.67
N ILE A 146 10.94 -18.71 5.35
CA ILE A 146 11.78 -18.12 6.39
C ILE A 146 13.21 -18.17 5.89
N PHE A 147 13.81 -17.00 5.70
CA PHE A 147 15.19 -16.86 5.30
C PHE A 147 16.05 -16.59 6.53
N TYR A 148 17.09 -17.38 6.75
CA TYR A 148 17.93 -17.23 7.92
C TYR A 148 19.38 -17.62 7.65
N THR A 149 20.27 -17.08 8.48
CA THR A 149 21.70 -17.39 8.50
C THR A 149 22.03 -17.95 9.88
N PRO A 150 22.48 -19.22 10.00
CA PRO A 150 22.75 -19.83 11.29
C PRO A 150 24.05 -19.33 11.96
N ARG A 151 24.99 -18.79 11.18
CA ARG A 151 26.25 -18.24 11.72
C ARG A 151 26.03 -16.82 12.24
N GLY A 152 26.49 -16.56 13.46
CA GLY A 152 26.42 -15.24 14.10
C GLY A 152 25.41 -15.11 15.25
N TYR A 153 24.67 -16.19 15.57
CA TYR A 153 23.71 -16.23 16.67
C TYR A 153 23.98 -17.42 17.59
N THR A 154 23.75 -17.24 18.89
CA THR A 154 23.63 -18.36 19.82
C THR A 154 22.36 -19.18 19.52
N SER A 155 22.31 -20.43 19.98
CA SER A 155 21.12 -21.28 19.77
C SER A 155 19.84 -20.69 20.35
N GLN A 156 19.95 -19.93 21.45
CA GLN A 156 18.80 -19.25 22.07
C GLN A 156 18.35 -18.05 21.23
N GLU A 157 19.29 -17.19 20.82
CA GLU A 157 18.97 -16.04 19.96
C GLU A 157 18.35 -16.48 18.63
N LEU A 158 18.95 -17.48 17.98
CA LEU A 158 18.44 -18.01 16.71
C LEU A 158 17.01 -18.54 16.87
N ARG A 159 16.73 -19.25 17.97
CA ARG A 159 15.38 -19.75 18.26
C ARG A 159 14.37 -18.61 18.43
N THR A 160 14.72 -17.56 19.17
CA THR A 160 13.85 -16.39 19.35
C THR A 160 13.59 -15.69 18.01
N ILE A 161 14.61 -15.52 17.18
CA ILE A 161 14.46 -14.93 15.84
C ILE A 161 13.56 -15.80 14.96
N LEU A 162 13.77 -17.13 14.94
CA LEU A 162 12.93 -18.02 14.14
C LEU A 162 11.46 -18.00 14.60
N LEU A 163 11.18 -17.92 15.91
CA LEU A 163 9.81 -17.78 16.42
C LEU A 163 9.14 -16.47 15.97
N HIS A 164 9.90 -15.37 15.95
CA HIS A 164 9.45 -14.09 15.42
C HIS A 164 9.12 -14.21 13.92
N GLU A 165 10.04 -14.76 13.11
CA GLU A 165 9.82 -14.96 11.66
C GLU A 165 8.66 -15.94 11.34
N GLU A 166 8.52 -16.99 12.14
CA GLU A 166 7.38 -17.92 12.04
C GLU A 166 6.05 -17.21 12.30
N THR A 167 6.02 -16.23 13.20
CA THR A 167 4.81 -15.44 13.46
C THR A 167 4.40 -14.64 12.23
N HIS A 168 5.34 -13.97 11.56
CA HIS A 168 5.06 -13.27 10.30
C HIS A 168 4.46 -14.20 9.25
N CYS A 169 4.99 -15.42 9.14
CA CYS A 169 4.43 -16.42 8.23
C CYS A 169 3.01 -16.85 8.62
N ARG A 170 2.81 -17.21 9.89
CA ARG A 170 1.52 -17.74 10.39
C ARG A 170 0.40 -16.71 10.32
N GLN A 171 0.71 -15.43 10.57
CA GLN A 171 -0.25 -14.33 10.55
C GLN A 171 -0.39 -13.65 9.18
N TRP A 172 0.28 -14.16 8.13
CA TRP A 172 0.24 -13.63 6.76
C TRP A 172 0.66 -12.16 6.64
N HIS A 173 1.62 -11.72 7.44
CA HIS A 173 2.08 -10.32 7.47
C HIS A 173 2.61 -9.84 6.12
N SER A 174 3.16 -10.73 5.29
CA SER A 174 3.62 -10.38 3.95
C SER A 174 2.51 -9.84 3.05
N LEU A 175 1.27 -10.32 3.21
CA LEU A 175 0.15 -9.80 2.42
C LEU A 175 -0.16 -8.34 2.77
N ASP A 176 -0.11 -8.00 4.06
CA ASP A 176 -0.36 -6.65 4.55
C ASP A 176 0.73 -5.67 4.07
N VAL A 177 1.99 -6.10 4.12
CA VAL A 177 3.14 -5.32 3.61
C VAL A 177 3.00 -5.09 2.10
N LEU A 178 2.64 -6.14 1.33
CA LEU A 178 2.42 -6.02 -0.11
C LEU A 178 1.27 -5.06 -0.41
N LEU A 179 0.15 -5.17 0.31
CA LEU A 179 -0.99 -4.29 0.13
C LEU A 179 -0.63 -2.83 0.43
N GLY A 180 0.02 -2.57 1.57
CA GLY A 180 0.49 -1.23 1.94
C GLY A 180 1.44 -0.66 0.89
N ARG A 181 2.36 -1.48 0.37
CA ARG A 181 3.31 -1.06 -0.68
C ARG A 181 2.60 -0.76 -2.00
N LEU A 182 1.64 -1.58 -2.41
CA LEU A 182 0.84 -1.33 -3.61
C LEU A 182 0.04 -0.02 -3.51
N VAL A 183 -0.59 0.25 -2.37
CA VAL A 183 -1.30 1.51 -2.13
C VAL A 183 -0.34 2.70 -2.18
N ALA A 184 0.83 2.59 -1.58
CA ALA A 184 1.84 3.64 -1.63
C ALA A 184 2.36 3.90 -3.07
N ILE A 185 2.48 2.86 -3.90
CA ILE A 185 2.84 2.98 -5.32
C ILE A 185 1.70 3.65 -6.12
N LEU A 186 0.44 3.26 -5.89
CA LEU A 186 -0.71 3.88 -6.54
C LEU A 186 -0.85 5.36 -6.17
N LEU A 187 -0.56 5.69 -4.91
CA LEU A 187 -0.61 7.05 -4.38
C LEU A 187 0.79 7.61 -4.16
N TRP A 188 1.72 7.34 -5.08
CA TRP A 188 3.14 7.68 -4.91
C TRP A 188 3.40 9.18 -4.69
N PHE A 189 2.53 10.03 -5.27
CA PHE A 189 2.57 11.48 -5.12
C PHE A 189 2.12 11.95 -3.74
N ASN A 190 1.41 11.11 -2.97
CA ASN A 190 0.96 11.41 -1.62
C ASN A 190 1.99 10.90 -0.60
N PRO A 191 2.73 11.76 0.12
CA PRO A 191 3.70 11.33 1.13
C PRO A 191 3.08 10.53 2.27
N VAL A 192 1.80 10.77 2.59
CA VAL A 192 1.09 10.06 3.66
C VAL A 192 0.89 8.59 3.33
N SER A 193 0.79 8.20 2.05
CA SER A 193 0.65 6.80 1.67
C SER A 193 1.89 5.97 2.06
N TRP A 194 3.08 6.56 1.97
CA TRP A 194 4.33 5.95 2.41
C TRP A 194 4.41 5.84 3.94
N LEU A 195 4.00 6.89 4.66
CA LEU A 195 3.93 6.88 6.12
C LEU A 195 2.90 5.86 6.63
N TYR A 196 1.79 5.69 5.90
CA TYR A 196 0.78 4.69 6.17
C TYR A 196 1.36 3.28 6.02
N GLN A 197 2.05 3.01 4.91
CA GLN A 197 2.73 1.73 4.69
C GLN A 197 3.76 1.43 5.78
N GLN A 198 4.54 2.43 6.20
CA GLN A 198 5.49 2.29 7.30
C GLN A 198 4.79 1.95 8.62
N SER A 199 3.63 2.56 8.89
CA SER A 199 2.86 2.32 10.12
C SER A 199 2.23 0.92 10.13
N ILE A 200 1.81 0.40 8.97
CA ILE A 200 1.42 -1.01 8.81
C ILE A 200 2.60 -1.90 9.20
N SER A 201 3.77 -1.70 8.59
CA SER A 201 4.95 -2.51 8.88
C SER A 201 5.30 -2.49 10.38
N GLN A 202 5.35 -1.31 11.01
CA GLN A 202 5.63 -1.18 12.45
C GLN A 202 4.62 -1.93 13.32
N ASN A 203 3.33 -1.85 12.99
CA ASN A 203 2.31 -2.56 13.75
C ASN A 203 2.45 -4.09 13.64
N LEU A 204 2.91 -4.60 12.49
CA LEU A 204 3.15 -6.03 12.28
C LEU A 204 4.39 -6.52 13.05
N GLU A 205 5.44 -5.70 13.15
CA GLU A 205 6.59 -5.98 14.02
C GLU A 205 6.17 -6.09 15.48
N PHE A 206 5.34 -5.14 15.97
CA PHE A 206 4.83 -5.20 17.34
C PHE A 206 4.00 -6.46 17.62
N LEU A 207 3.18 -6.90 16.65
CA LEU A 207 2.45 -8.18 16.75
C LEU A 207 3.38 -9.39 16.78
N ALA A 208 4.46 -9.35 15.98
CA ALA A 208 5.43 -10.44 15.94
C ALA A 208 6.24 -10.53 17.24
N ASP A 209 6.66 -9.39 17.80
CA ASP A 209 7.38 -9.32 19.08
C ASP A 209 6.52 -9.76 20.27
N GLU A 210 5.24 -9.37 20.30
CA GLU A 210 4.29 -9.81 21.33
C GLU A 210 4.06 -11.33 21.28
N ALA A 211 3.92 -11.90 20.08
CA ALA A 211 3.76 -13.34 19.91
C ALA A 211 5.04 -14.12 20.27
N ALA A 212 6.21 -13.64 19.84
CA ALA A 212 7.48 -14.31 20.11
C ALA A 212 7.83 -14.30 21.60
N SER A 213 7.57 -13.18 22.30
CA SER A 213 7.82 -13.06 23.74
C SER A 213 6.89 -13.94 24.58
N SER A 214 5.60 -14.00 24.22
CA SER A 214 4.63 -14.89 24.90
C SER A 214 4.92 -16.37 24.69
N GLU A 215 5.31 -16.78 23.48
CA GLU A 215 5.65 -18.18 23.19
C GLU A 215 6.98 -18.61 23.85
N HIS A 216 7.94 -17.68 23.99
CA HIS A 216 9.16 -17.93 24.77
C HIS A 216 8.84 -18.19 26.25
N ALA A 217 7.97 -17.39 26.86
CA ALA A 217 7.59 -17.53 28.26
C ALA A 217 6.85 -18.86 28.57
N LEU A 218 6.16 -19.45 27.58
CA LEU A 218 5.48 -20.74 27.74
C LEU A 218 6.42 -21.96 27.62
N LYS A 219 7.61 -21.78 27.03
CA LYS A 219 8.58 -22.87 26.78
C LYS A 219 9.84 -22.78 27.64
N SER A 220 9.95 -21.76 28.50
CA SER A 220 11.01 -21.56 29.52
C SER A 220 10.56 -22.09 30.87
#